data_AF-A0A5B9MMF2-F1
#
_entry.id   AF-A0A5B9MMF2-F1
#
_cell.length_a   1.000
_cell.length_b   1.000
_cell.length_c   1.000
_cell.angle_alpha   90.00
_cell.angle_beta   90.00
_cell.angle_gamma   90.00
#
_symmetry.space_group_name_H-M   'P 1'
#
loop_
_entity.id
_entity.type
_entity.pdbx_description
1 polymer ?
#
loop_
_entity_poly.entity_id
_entity_poly.type
_entity_poly.pdbx_seq_one_letter_code
_entity_poly.pdbx_strand_id
1 'polypeptide(L)'
;MSNDYQPFGASPMPPTRRHTGGGPNRYKDILVALDDFFLHPHQSDSTMHGKDAIRQTYDFSRLVLSSYVSDLSDEELLTRPAKGCNHVAWQLGHLIASECGLLNSVAPGFAVELPEGFAEKHSKENKSSDDPADFTSKDEYLGYFAKLKEAAFKALDAQSDEDLAKPAPEHLRQICPNVGGVFILIATHPMMHAGQFVPVRRNLKKPVLI
;
A
#
# COMPACT_ATOMS: atom_id res chain seq x y z
N MET A 1 37.52 28.45 -12.99
CA MET A 1 36.44 29.18 -12.31
C MET A 1 36.01 28.31 -11.14
N SER A 2 36.65 28.54 -10.00
CA SER A 2 36.49 27.82 -8.74
C SER A 2 35.29 28.38 -7.98
N ASN A 3 34.47 27.49 -7.44
CA ASN A 3 33.24 27.80 -6.71
C ASN A 3 33.60 27.99 -5.23
N ASP A 4 33.57 29.24 -4.74
CA ASP A 4 33.85 29.58 -3.35
C ASP A 4 32.60 29.34 -2.49
N TYR A 5 32.65 28.31 -1.66
CA TYR A 5 31.69 28.05 -0.59
C TYR A 5 32.30 28.48 0.75
N GLN A 6 31.77 29.53 1.38
CA GLN A 6 32.15 29.92 2.74
C GLN A 6 31.17 29.33 3.77
N PRO A 7 31.63 28.60 4.80
CA PRO A 7 30.77 28.18 5.89
C PRO A 7 30.64 29.29 6.95
N PHE A 8 29.43 29.42 7.49
CA PHE A 8 29.06 30.35 8.56
C PHE A 8 29.95 30.21 9.80
N GLY A 9 30.48 31.34 10.28
CA GLY A 9 31.33 31.42 11.46
C GLY A 9 30.55 31.13 12.76
N ALA A 10 31.13 30.29 13.61
CA ALA A 10 30.64 30.04 14.97
C ALA A 10 31.03 31.20 15.90
N SER A 11 30.05 31.81 16.58
CA SER A 11 30.32 32.73 17.69
C SER A 11 30.72 31.97 18.96
N PRO A 12 31.65 32.49 19.78
CA PRO A 12 32.08 31.82 21.01
C PRO A 12 31.03 31.94 22.13
N MET A 13 30.83 30.83 22.85
CA MET A 13 30.00 30.75 24.06
C MET A 13 30.68 31.45 25.26
N PRO A 14 29.93 32.13 26.14
CA PRO A 14 30.48 32.77 27.33
C PRO A 14 30.79 31.73 28.44
N PRO A 15 31.70 32.05 29.38
CA PRO A 15 32.18 31.08 30.37
C PRO A 15 31.14 30.76 31.45
N THR A 16 31.02 29.48 31.79
CA THR A 16 30.16 28.96 32.84
C THR A 16 30.67 29.34 34.23
N ARG A 17 29.81 29.97 35.05
CA ARG A 17 30.05 30.27 36.47
C ARG A 17 30.01 28.96 37.27
N ARG A 18 31.10 28.62 37.98
CA ARG A 18 31.10 27.51 38.96
C ARG A 18 30.23 27.88 40.15
N HIS A 19 29.28 27.03 40.50
CA HIS A 19 28.56 27.09 41.77
C HIS A 19 28.98 25.90 42.62
N THR A 20 29.63 26.17 43.73
CA THR A 20 29.96 25.22 44.78
C THR A 20 28.74 25.06 45.70
N GLY A 21 28.19 23.85 45.79
CA GLY A 21 27.11 23.55 46.73
C GLY A 21 26.91 22.04 46.87
N GLY A 22 27.28 21.50 48.03
CA GLY A 22 27.07 20.10 48.38
C GLY A 22 25.60 19.79 48.66
N GLY A 23 25.10 18.73 48.02
CA GLY A 23 23.80 18.11 48.25
C GLY A 23 23.88 16.62 47.90
N PRO A 24 22.97 15.77 48.41
CA PRO A 24 23.05 14.32 48.29
C PRO A 24 23.09 13.88 46.82
N ASN A 25 23.92 12.87 46.55
CA ASN A 25 24.48 12.51 45.26
C ASN A 25 23.46 11.90 44.27
N ARG A 26 22.52 12.72 43.77
CA ARG A 26 21.53 12.36 42.73
C ARG A 26 22.17 11.90 41.40
N TYR A 27 23.47 12.09 41.23
CA TYR A 27 24.21 11.61 40.06
C TYR A 27 24.43 10.09 40.06
N LYS A 28 24.47 9.45 41.24
CA LYS A 28 24.60 7.98 41.32
C LYS A 28 23.30 7.28 40.92
N ASP A 29 22.14 7.83 41.31
CA ASP A 29 20.84 7.25 40.98
C ASP A 29 20.49 7.39 39.48
N ILE A 30 20.95 8.46 38.83
CA ILE A 30 20.83 8.64 37.38
C ILE A 30 21.71 7.64 36.61
N LEU A 31 22.91 7.32 37.11
CA LEU A 31 23.79 6.35 36.45
C LEU A 31 23.27 4.92 36.55
N VAL A 32 22.66 4.53 37.68
CA VAL A 32 22.03 3.20 37.82
C VAL A 32 20.79 3.08 36.92
N ALA A 33 19.98 4.13 36.82
CA ALA A 33 18.81 4.15 35.93
C ALA A 33 19.18 4.14 34.43
N LEU A 34 20.35 4.69 34.07
CA LEU A 34 20.87 4.62 32.71
C LEU A 34 21.46 3.24 32.39
N ASP A 35 22.12 2.57 33.35
CA ASP A 35 22.63 1.21 33.16
C ASP A 35 21.49 0.19 32.98
N ASP A 36 20.37 0.32 33.70
CA ASP A 36 19.20 -0.56 33.52
C ASP A 36 18.54 -0.40 32.14
N PHE A 37 18.56 0.82 31.58
CA PHE A 37 18.05 1.11 30.24
C PHE A 37 18.94 0.54 29.12
N PHE A 38 20.25 0.40 29.36
CA PHE A 38 21.19 -0.19 28.40
C PHE A 38 21.33 -1.71 28.53
N LEU A 39 20.98 -2.30 29.68
CA LEU A 39 21.09 -3.75 29.92
C LEU A 39 19.84 -4.54 29.51
N HIS A 40 18.70 -3.88 29.33
CA HIS A 40 17.47 -4.51 28.87
C HIS A 40 16.93 -3.76 27.66
N PRO A 41 17.45 -4.02 26.44
CA PRO A 41 16.76 -3.58 25.24
C PRO A 41 15.33 -4.11 25.34
N HIS A 42 14.36 -3.20 25.31
CA HIS A 42 12.97 -3.55 25.14
C HIS A 42 12.90 -4.28 23.79
N GLN A 43 12.98 -5.61 23.80
CA GLN A 43 12.69 -6.42 22.63
C GLN A 43 11.19 -6.23 22.40
N SER A 44 10.82 -5.23 21.60
CA SER A 44 9.58 -5.36 20.84
C SER A 44 9.78 -6.62 20.04
N ASP A 45 8.98 -7.66 20.32
CA ASP A 45 8.98 -8.88 19.54
C ASP A 45 8.93 -8.50 18.06
N SER A 46 10.06 -8.72 17.36
CA SER A 46 10.24 -8.35 15.96
C SER A 46 9.72 -9.45 15.03
N THR A 47 9.03 -10.45 15.59
CA THR A 47 8.44 -11.55 14.86
C THR A 47 7.23 -11.05 14.05
N MET A 48 7.33 -11.17 12.72
CA MET A 48 6.24 -10.87 11.80
C MET A 48 5.45 -12.16 11.52
N HIS A 49 4.13 -12.13 11.74
CA HIS A 49 3.26 -13.27 11.42
C HIS A 49 2.80 -13.24 9.97
N GLY A 50 2.28 -14.38 9.46
CA GLY A 50 1.85 -14.50 8.06
C GLY A 50 0.80 -13.46 7.65
N LYS A 51 -0.16 -13.17 8.54
CA LYS A 51 -1.16 -12.11 8.31
C LYS A 51 -0.54 -10.71 8.24
N ASP A 52 0.52 -10.44 8.99
CA ASP A 52 1.20 -9.15 8.97
C ASP A 52 1.91 -8.94 7.63
N ALA A 53 2.57 -9.98 7.12
CA ALA A 53 3.17 -9.96 5.79
C ALA A 53 2.13 -9.70 4.69
N ILE A 54 0.94 -10.32 4.78
CA ILE A 54 -0.16 -10.08 3.83
C ILE A 54 -0.62 -8.62 3.89
N ARG A 55 -0.86 -8.07 5.09
CA ARG A 55 -1.28 -6.67 5.27
C ARG A 55 -0.26 -5.69 4.72
N GLN A 56 1.02 -5.90 5.05
CA GLN A 56 2.09 -5.04 4.59
C GLN A 56 2.23 -5.09 3.06
N THR A 57 2.12 -6.28 2.46
CA THR A 57 2.12 -6.46 1.00
C THR A 57 0.96 -5.71 0.35
N TYR A 58 -0.23 -5.79 0.94
CA TYR A 58 -1.42 -5.10 0.46
C TYR A 58 -1.22 -3.58 0.51
N ASP A 59 -0.76 -3.07 1.64
CA ASP A 59 -0.56 -1.63 1.85
C ASP A 59 0.51 -1.06 0.94
N PHE A 60 1.60 -1.79 0.72
CA PHE A 60 2.64 -1.38 -0.22
C PHE A 60 2.12 -1.32 -1.65
N SER A 61 1.37 -2.33 -2.09
CA SER A 61 0.80 -2.36 -3.44
C SER A 61 -0.23 -1.25 -3.65
N ARG A 62 -1.02 -0.91 -2.62
CA ARG A 62 -1.93 0.24 -2.63
C ARG A 62 -1.21 1.57 -2.67
N LEU A 63 -0.13 1.72 -1.90
CA LEU A 63 0.71 2.91 -1.95
C LEU A 63 1.22 3.17 -3.37
N VAL A 64 1.76 2.14 -4.04
CA VAL A 64 2.24 2.24 -5.43
C VAL A 64 1.11 2.64 -6.38
N LEU A 65 -0.01 1.91 -6.36
CA LEU A 65 -1.15 2.20 -7.24
C LEU A 65 -1.69 3.62 -7.03
N SER A 66 -1.98 4.00 -5.78
CA SER A 66 -2.54 5.31 -5.45
C SER A 66 -1.58 6.44 -5.77
N SER A 67 -0.28 6.23 -5.58
CA SER A 67 0.75 7.19 -5.99
C SER A 67 0.68 7.43 -7.51
N TYR A 68 0.75 6.37 -8.33
CA TYR A 68 0.75 6.49 -9.79
C TYR A 68 -0.50 7.11 -10.40
N VAL A 69 -1.63 7.16 -9.69
CA VAL A 69 -2.85 7.81 -10.17
C VAL A 69 -3.17 9.14 -9.49
N SER A 70 -2.41 9.53 -8.45
CA SER A 70 -2.73 10.65 -7.56
C SER A 70 -2.98 11.98 -8.28
N ASP A 71 -2.16 12.31 -9.28
CA ASP A 71 -2.20 13.55 -10.04
C ASP A 71 -2.79 13.39 -11.46
N LEU A 72 -3.47 12.27 -11.74
CA LEU A 72 -4.25 12.09 -12.97
C LEU A 72 -5.63 12.73 -12.85
N SER A 73 -6.12 13.38 -13.89
CA SER A 73 -7.55 13.74 -14.02
C SER A 73 -8.38 12.53 -14.48
N ASP A 74 -9.71 12.64 -14.38
CA ASP A 74 -10.62 11.60 -14.88
C ASP A 74 -10.44 11.36 -16.39
N GLU A 75 -10.22 12.41 -17.16
CA GLU A 75 -9.96 12.32 -18.60
C GLU A 75 -8.60 11.63 -18.88
N GLU A 76 -7.58 11.92 -18.06
CA GLU A 76 -6.27 11.26 -18.17
C GLU A 76 -6.33 9.77 -17.84
N LEU A 77 -7.32 9.30 -17.05
CA LEU A 77 -7.53 7.87 -16.79
C LEU A 77 -7.91 7.08 -18.04
N LEU A 78 -8.41 7.73 -19.10
CA LEU A 78 -8.67 7.10 -20.39
C LEU A 78 -7.41 6.95 -21.26
N THR A 79 -6.23 7.36 -20.77
CA THR A 79 -4.97 7.19 -21.47
C THR A 79 -4.48 5.74 -21.42
N ARG A 80 -4.00 5.23 -22.56
CA ARG A 80 -3.42 3.88 -22.70
C ARG A 80 -1.89 3.94 -22.66
N PRO A 81 -1.21 2.94 -22.08
CA PRO A 81 0.26 2.89 -22.08
C PRO A 81 0.84 2.63 -23.46
N ALA A 82 0.15 1.81 -24.26
CA ALA A 82 0.51 1.45 -25.62
C ALA A 82 -0.73 0.97 -26.40
N LYS A 83 -0.61 0.86 -27.72
CA LYS A 83 -1.67 0.30 -28.57
C LYS A 83 -1.99 -1.14 -28.14
N GLY A 84 -3.29 -1.43 -27.97
CA GLY A 84 -3.77 -2.75 -27.56
C GLY A 84 -3.80 -2.98 -26.04
N CYS A 85 -3.29 -2.05 -25.23
CA CYS A 85 -3.43 -2.09 -23.78
C CYS A 85 -4.73 -1.41 -23.33
N ASN A 86 -5.24 -1.80 -22.17
CA ASN A 86 -6.41 -1.16 -21.55
C ASN A 86 -6.01 0.19 -20.93
N HIS A 87 -6.90 1.18 -20.94
CA HIS A 87 -6.64 2.46 -20.28
C HIS A 87 -6.72 2.31 -18.75
N VAL A 88 -6.24 3.33 -18.02
CA VAL A 88 -6.12 3.27 -16.56
C VAL A 88 -7.50 3.10 -15.89
N ALA A 89 -8.55 3.78 -16.33
CA ALA A 89 -9.89 3.66 -15.74
C ALA A 89 -10.41 2.21 -15.81
N TRP A 90 -10.26 1.54 -16.96
CA TRP A 90 -10.60 0.11 -17.09
C TRP A 90 -9.78 -0.73 -16.10
N GLN A 91 -8.47 -0.48 -15.99
CA GLN A 91 -7.60 -1.23 -15.09
C GLN A 91 -7.98 -1.04 -13.61
N LEU A 92 -8.35 0.17 -13.19
CA LEU A 92 -8.76 0.44 -11.81
C LEU A 92 -10.04 -0.30 -11.45
N GLY A 93 -11.09 -0.21 -12.27
CA GLY A 93 -12.31 -0.95 -11.99
C GLY A 93 -12.15 -2.47 -12.19
N HIS A 94 -11.27 -2.92 -13.09
CA HIS A 94 -10.93 -4.34 -13.20
C HIS A 94 -10.30 -4.87 -11.92
N LEU A 95 -9.36 -4.13 -11.32
CA LEU A 95 -8.74 -4.49 -10.05
C LEU A 95 -9.78 -4.55 -8.93
N ILE A 96 -10.71 -3.59 -8.85
CA ILE A 96 -11.80 -3.57 -7.87
C ILE A 96 -12.71 -4.79 -8.03
N ALA A 97 -13.23 -5.04 -9.24
CA ALA A 97 -14.14 -6.14 -9.51
C ALA A 97 -13.47 -7.51 -9.27
N SER A 98 -12.22 -7.66 -9.70
CA SER A 98 -11.47 -8.90 -9.52
C SER A 98 -11.22 -9.19 -8.04
N GLU A 99 -10.90 -8.17 -7.25
CA GLU A 99 -10.71 -8.33 -5.82
C GLU A 99 -11.99 -8.71 -5.08
N CYS A 100 -13.13 -8.10 -5.41
CA CYS A 100 -14.42 -8.55 -4.87
C CYS A 100 -14.67 -10.03 -5.20
N GLY A 101 -14.38 -10.46 -6.44
CA GLY A 101 -14.52 -11.86 -6.85
C GLY A 101 -13.58 -12.80 -6.11
N LEU A 102 -12.30 -12.45 -5.99
CA LEU A 102 -11.30 -13.22 -5.26
C LEU A 102 -11.66 -13.31 -3.77
N LEU A 103 -12.06 -12.19 -3.15
CA LEU A 103 -12.43 -12.17 -1.73
C LEU A 103 -13.66 -13.03 -1.48
N ASN A 104 -14.69 -12.95 -2.33
CA ASN A 104 -15.86 -13.82 -2.25
C ASN A 104 -15.54 -15.31 -2.43
N SER A 105 -14.46 -15.65 -3.14
CA SER A 105 -14.06 -17.05 -3.37
C SER A 105 -13.45 -17.72 -2.13
N VAL A 106 -12.91 -16.94 -1.19
CA VAL A 106 -12.24 -17.46 0.02
C VAL A 106 -12.85 -16.97 1.33
N ALA A 107 -13.55 -15.85 1.31
CA ALA A 107 -14.26 -15.26 2.44
C ALA A 107 -15.62 -14.71 1.98
N PRO A 108 -16.59 -15.58 1.61
CA PRO A 108 -17.90 -15.16 1.16
C PRO A 108 -18.58 -14.21 2.16
N GLY A 109 -19.17 -13.13 1.66
CA GLY A 109 -19.89 -12.14 2.47
C GLY A 109 -19.03 -10.99 3.01
N PHE A 110 -17.71 -11.00 2.77
CA PHE A 110 -16.84 -9.87 3.12
C PHE A 110 -16.63 -8.87 1.98
N ALA A 111 -16.88 -9.26 0.72
CA ALA A 111 -16.64 -8.39 -0.42
C ALA A 111 -17.53 -7.14 -0.41
N VAL A 112 -16.99 -6.06 -0.98
CA VAL A 112 -17.74 -4.82 -1.18
C VAL A 112 -18.78 -5.02 -2.27
N GLU A 113 -20.00 -4.58 -2.02
CA GLU A 113 -21.05 -4.52 -3.04
C GLU A 113 -20.69 -3.47 -4.10
N LEU A 114 -20.72 -3.89 -5.36
CA LEU A 114 -20.46 -3.02 -6.49
C LEU A 114 -21.79 -2.64 -7.17
N PRO A 115 -21.89 -1.46 -7.78
CA PRO A 115 -23.05 -1.08 -8.57
C PRO A 115 -23.34 -2.10 -9.68
N GLU A 116 -24.61 -2.25 -10.03
CA GLU A 116 -25.01 -3.08 -11.17
C GLU A 116 -24.27 -2.66 -12.45
N GLY A 117 -23.74 -3.63 -13.19
CA GLY A 117 -22.98 -3.38 -14.41
C GLY A 117 -21.52 -2.99 -14.19
N PHE A 118 -21.07 -2.73 -12.94
CA PHE A 118 -19.69 -2.29 -12.70
C PHE A 118 -18.68 -3.34 -13.15
N ALA A 119 -18.87 -4.60 -12.76
CA ALA A 119 -17.94 -5.67 -13.10
C ALA A 119 -17.92 -5.94 -14.61
N GLU A 120 -19.08 -5.89 -15.26
CA GLU A 120 -19.27 -6.09 -16.69
C GLU A 120 -18.54 -5.02 -17.50
N LYS A 121 -18.67 -3.74 -17.14
CA LYS A 121 -17.97 -2.64 -17.84
C LYS A 121 -16.45 -2.76 -17.77
N HIS A 122 -15.92 -3.37 -16.71
CA HIS A 122 -14.48 -3.57 -16.51
C HIS A 122 -14.02 -5.00 -16.83
N SER A 123 -14.84 -5.77 -17.57
CA SER A 123 -14.53 -7.12 -17.98
C SER A 123 -13.67 -7.16 -19.24
N LYS A 124 -13.13 -8.35 -19.57
CA LYS A 124 -12.28 -8.54 -20.77
C LYS A 124 -13.07 -8.34 -22.07
N GLU A 125 -14.38 -8.56 -22.01
CA GLU A 125 -15.34 -8.44 -23.11
C GLU A 125 -15.58 -6.96 -23.46
N ASN A 126 -15.54 -6.06 -22.48
CA ASN A 126 -15.76 -4.62 -22.65
C ASN A 126 -14.49 -3.77 -22.63
N LYS A 127 -13.31 -4.39 -22.73
CA LYS A 127 -11.99 -3.72 -22.67
C LYS A 127 -11.72 -2.69 -23.79
N SER A 128 -12.55 -2.66 -24.81
CA SER A 128 -12.46 -1.74 -25.96
C SER A 128 -13.32 -0.49 -25.82
N SER A 129 -14.11 -0.34 -24.75
CA SER A 129 -14.81 0.92 -24.52
C SER A 129 -13.80 2.04 -24.25
N ASP A 130 -14.05 3.20 -24.86
CA ASP A 130 -13.38 4.47 -24.61
C ASP A 130 -14.42 5.56 -24.24
N ASP A 131 -15.68 5.18 -24.01
CA ASP A 131 -16.74 6.12 -23.62
C ASP A 131 -16.58 6.51 -22.14
N PRO A 132 -16.32 7.79 -21.82
CA PRO A 132 -16.22 8.23 -20.43
C PRO A 132 -17.45 7.88 -19.57
N ALA A 133 -18.64 7.74 -20.17
CA ALA A 133 -19.88 7.39 -19.45
C ALA A 133 -19.91 5.93 -18.96
N ASP A 134 -19.01 5.07 -19.44
CA ASP A 134 -18.83 3.72 -18.94
C ASP A 134 -18.00 3.67 -17.64
N PHE A 135 -17.34 4.75 -17.27
CA PHE A 135 -16.38 4.79 -16.17
C PHE A 135 -16.83 5.76 -15.07
N THR A 136 -16.22 5.61 -13.90
CA THR A 136 -16.49 6.45 -12.71
C THR A 136 -15.32 7.40 -12.47
N SER A 137 -15.48 8.38 -11.59
CA SER A 137 -14.39 9.32 -11.27
C SER A 137 -13.22 8.63 -10.56
N LYS A 138 -12.03 9.25 -10.63
CA LYS A 138 -10.84 8.80 -9.88
C LYS A 138 -11.14 8.67 -8.39
N ASP A 139 -11.85 9.64 -7.81
CA ASP A 139 -12.16 9.67 -6.39
C ASP A 139 -13.08 8.52 -5.98
N GLU A 140 -14.03 8.14 -6.85
CA GLU A 140 -14.86 6.95 -6.63
C GLU A 140 -14.04 5.66 -6.68
N TYR A 141 -13.13 5.50 -7.66
CA TYR A 141 -12.22 4.35 -7.70
C TYR A 141 -11.36 4.25 -6.43
N LEU A 142 -10.77 5.36 -5.98
CA LEU A 142 -9.98 5.41 -4.74
C LEU A 142 -10.85 5.13 -3.51
N GLY A 143 -12.10 5.59 -3.50
CA GLY A 143 -13.08 5.27 -2.47
C GLY A 143 -13.38 3.77 -2.39
N TYR A 144 -13.49 3.07 -3.53
CA TYR A 144 -13.64 1.61 -3.53
C TYR A 144 -12.39 0.90 -2.99
N PHE A 145 -11.18 1.33 -3.35
CA PHE A 145 -9.97 0.72 -2.80
C PHE A 145 -9.85 0.87 -1.28
N ALA A 146 -10.31 1.99 -0.72
CA ALA A 146 -10.40 2.17 0.73
C ALA A 146 -11.38 1.16 1.38
N LYS A 147 -12.59 1.02 0.82
CA LYS A 147 -13.58 0.03 1.30
C LYS A 147 -13.07 -1.41 1.17
N LEU A 148 -12.41 -1.72 0.06
CA LEU A 148 -11.81 -3.03 -0.21
C LEU A 148 -10.69 -3.36 0.78
N LYS A 149 -9.86 -2.38 1.17
CA LYS A 149 -8.86 -2.56 2.22
C LYS A 149 -9.50 -3.00 3.53
N GLU A 150 -10.55 -2.29 3.96
CA GLU A 150 -11.26 -2.63 5.19
C GLU A 150 -11.90 -4.02 5.12
N ALA A 151 -12.53 -4.35 3.98
CA ALA A 151 -13.12 -5.65 3.72
C ALA A 151 -12.09 -6.79 3.76
N ALA A 152 -10.98 -6.64 3.03
CA ALA A 152 -9.91 -7.62 2.97
C ALA A 152 -9.27 -7.85 4.35
N PHE A 153 -9.06 -6.79 5.14
CA PHE A 153 -8.46 -6.91 6.46
C PHE A 153 -9.40 -7.58 7.45
N LYS A 154 -10.70 -7.22 7.45
CA LYS A 154 -11.72 -7.92 8.26
C LYS A 154 -11.83 -9.40 7.88
N ALA A 155 -11.80 -9.71 6.58
CA ALA A 155 -11.81 -11.08 6.10
C ALA A 155 -10.58 -11.87 6.58
N LEU A 156 -9.39 -11.26 6.50
CA LEU A 156 -8.13 -11.85 6.96
C LEU A 156 -8.12 -12.05 8.48
N ASP A 157 -8.68 -11.12 9.24
CA ASP A 157 -8.84 -11.25 10.70
C ASP A 157 -9.73 -12.44 11.08
N ALA A 158 -10.77 -12.69 10.29
CA ALA A 158 -11.71 -13.79 10.53
C ALA A 158 -11.15 -15.19 10.20
N GLN A 159 -10.01 -15.30 9.50
CA GLN A 159 -9.38 -16.60 9.21
C GLN A 159 -8.51 -17.06 10.38
N SER A 160 -8.48 -18.33 10.73
CA SER A 160 -7.36 -18.89 11.53
C SER A 160 -6.14 -19.19 10.66
N ASP A 161 -4.99 -19.53 11.26
CA ASP A 161 -3.82 -19.99 10.50
C ASP A 161 -4.12 -21.30 9.76
N GLU A 162 -4.91 -22.18 10.36
CA GLU A 162 -5.41 -23.41 9.71
C GLU A 162 -6.34 -23.09 8.54
N ASP A 163 -7.19 -22.06 8.65
CA ASP A 163 -8.03 -21.62 7.53
C ASP A 163 -7.18 -21.12 6.36
N LEU A 164 -6.15 -20.30 6.64
CA LEU A 164 -5.22 -19.81 5.62
C LEU A 164 -4.43 -20.96 4.94
N ALA A 165 -4.19 -22.06 5.65
CA ALA A 165 -3.51 -23.24 5.13
C ALA A 165 -4.42 -24.15 4.28
N LYS A 166 -5.75 -23.97 4.29
CA LYS A 166 -6.68 -24.77 3.46
C LYS A 166 -6.38 -24.59 1.97
N PRO A 167 -6.60 -25.63 1.14
CA PRO A 167 -6.44 -25.51 -0.31
C PRO A 167 -7.28 -24.36 -0.89
N ALA A 168 -6.73 -23.62 -1.84
CA ALA A 168 -7.46 -22.56 -2.54
C ALA A 168 -8.65 -23.15 -3.34
N PRO A 169 -9.62 -22.32 -3.77
CA PRO A 169 -10.64 -22.73 -4.74
C PRO A 169 -10.01 -23.36 -5.98
N GLU A 170 -10.63 -24.41 -6.54
CA GLU A 170 -10.03 -25.25 -7.58
C GLU A 170 -9.46 -24.46 -8.77
N HIS A 171 -10.21 -23.48 -9.27
CA HIS A 171 -9.81 -22.64 -10.40
C HIS A 171 -8.58 -21.76 -10.12
N LEU A 172 -8.23 -21.52 -8.85
CA LEU A 172 -7.07 -20.72 -8.43
C LEU A 172 -5.87 -21.58 -8.00
N ARG A 173 -6.04 -22.90 -7.77
CA ARG A 173 -4.99 -23.76 -7.17
C ARG A 173 -3.68 -23.78 -7.95
N GLN A 174 -3.74 -23.58 -9.26
CA GLN A 174 -2.57 -23.54 -10.14
C GLN A 174 -1.69 -22.29 -9.91
N ILE A 175 -2.24 -21.24 -9.30
CA ILE A 175 -1.55 -19.96 -9.03
C ILE A 175 -1.35 -19.77 -7.53
N CYS A 176 -2.34 -20.15 -6.72
CA CYS A 176 -2.36 -20.00 -5.27
C CYS A 176 -2.58 -21.38 -4.64
N PRO A 177 -1.60 -21.98 -3.93
CA PRO A 177 -1.76 -23.31 -3.36
C PRO A 177 -2.82 -23.36 -2.24
N ASN A 178 -2.96 -22.30 -1.46
CA ASN A 178 -3.84 -22.21 -0.30
C ASN A 178 -4.56 -20.85 -0.21
N VAL A 179 -5.50 -20.74 0.74
CA VAL A 179 -6.29 -19.52 0.99
C VAL A 179 -5.39 -18.31 1.28
N GLY A 180 -4.34 -18.48 2.08
CA GLY A 180 -3.36 -17.41 2.33
C GLY A 180 -2.68 -16.92 1.04
N GLY A 181 -2.40 -17.82 0.10
CA GLY A 181 -1.91 -17.49 -1.24
C GLY A 181 -2.90 -16.66 -2.06
N VAL A 182 -4.21 -16.86 -1.87
CA VAL A 182 -5.25 -16.03 -2.51
C VAL A 182 -5.27 -14.62 -1.91
N PHE A 183 -5.09 -14.48 -0.59
CA PHE A 183 -4.93 -13.16 0.03
C PHE A 183 -3.66 -12.44 -0.45
N ILE A 184 -2.56 -13.16 -0.68
CA ILE A 184 -1.36 -12.59 -1.32
C ILE A 184 -1.65 -12.19 -2.77
N LEU A 185 -2.42 -12.97 -3.52
CA LEU A 185 -2.85 -12.59 -4.87
C LEU A 185 -3.70 -11.31 -4.85
N ILE A 186 -4.66 -11.21 -3.94
CA ILE A 186 -5.46 -9.98 -3.73
C ILE A 186 -4.52 -8.80 -3.47
N ALA A 187 -3.56 -8.96 -2.57
CA ALA A 187 -2.60 -7.92 -2.22
C ALA A 187 -1.70 -7.51 -3.39
N THR A 188 -1.28 -8.45 -4.24
CA THR A 188 -0.27 -8.22 -5.28
C THR A 188 -0.83 -8.00 -6.69
N HIS A 189 -2.12 -8.26 -6.93
CA HIS A 189 -2.74 -8.07 -8.24
C HIS A 189 -2.56 -6.63 -8.80
N PRO A 190 -2.67 -5.56 -8.00
CA PRO A 190 -2.34 -4.21 -8.47
C PRO A 190 -0.93 -4.07 -9.04
N MET A 191 0.05 -4.82 -8.51
CA MET A 191 1.43 -4.77 -8.97
C MET A 191 1.62 -5.39 -10.36
N MET A 192 0.75 -6.31 -10.77
CA MET A 192 0.75 -6.83 -12.15
C MET A 192 0.32 -5.76 -13.17
N HIS A 193 -0.40 -4.74 -12.71
CA HIS A 193 -0.85 -3.59 -13.51
C HIS A 193 0.06 -2.37 -13.38
N ALA A 194 0.78 -2.21 -12.27
CA ALA A 194 1.58 -1.02 -11.97
C ALA A 194 2.56 -0.64 -13.09
N GLY A 195 3.19 -1.63 -13.74
CA GLY A 195 4.10 -1.39 -14.88
C GLY A 195 3.42 -0.72 -16.09
N GLN A 196 2.10 -0.82 -16.22
CA GLN A 196 1.31 -0.15 -17.25
C GLN A 196 1.02 1.32 -16.91
N PHE A 197 1.11 1.75 -15.66
CA PHE A 197 0.84 3.13 -15.28
C PHE A 197 2.02 4.05 -15.57
N VAL A 198 3.25 3.55 -15.49
CA VAL A 198 4.46 4.37 -15.76
C VAL A 198 4.51 4.90 -17.19
N PRO A 199 4.27 4.11 -18.26
CA PRO A 199 4.19 4.63 -19.63
C PRO A 199 3.07 5.66 -19.82
N VAL A 200 1.92 5.50 -19.15
CA VAL A 200 0.84 6.51 -19.18
C VAL A 200 1.35 7.85 -18.64
N ARG A 201 2.00 7.84 -17.47
CA ARG A 201 2.59 9.06 -16.88
C ARG A 201 3.61 9.71 -17.82
N ARG A 202 4.44 8.92 -18.49
CA ARG A 202 5.41 9.42 -19.49
C ARG A 202 4.72 10.05 -20.70
N ASN A 203 3.68 9.42 -21.23
CA ASN A 203 2.89 9.95 -22.35
C ASN A 203 2.23 11.29 -21.99
N LEU A 204 1.78 11.43 -20.74
CA LEU A 204 1.18 12.65 -20.19
C LEU A 204 2.20 13.68 -19.69
N LYS A 205 3.51 13.43 -19.86
CA LYS A 205 4.61 14.29 -19.38
C LYS A 205 4.56 14.59 -17.87
N LYS A 206 4.04 13.65 -17.07
CA LYS A 206 4.01 13.71 -15.61
C LYS A 206 5.27 13.08 -15.00
N PRO A 207 5.68 13.48 -13.78
CA PRO A 207 6.80 12.85 -13.10
C PRO A 207 6.53 11.37 -12.85
N VAL A 208 7.57 10.55 -12.93
CA VAL A 208 7.51 9.18 -12.40
C VAL A 208 7.58 9.28 -10.90
N LEU A 209 6.62 8.63 -10.24
CA LEU A 209 6.55 8.57 -8.79
C LEU A 209 7.27 7.30 -8.32
N ILE A 210 7.03 6.88 -7.07
CA ILE A 210 7.70 5.79 -6.36
C ILE A 210 7.98 4.52 -7.16
#